data_AF-A0A1E3ZFA2-F1
#
_entry.id   AF-A0A1E3ZFA2-F1
#
_cell.length_a   1.000
_cell.length_b   1.000
_cell.length_c   1.000
_cell.angle_alpha   90.00
_cell.angle_beta   90.00
_cell.angle_gamma   90.00
#
_symmetry.space_group_name_H-M   'P 1'
#
loop_
_entity.id
_entity.type
_entity.pdbx_description
1 polymer ?
#
loop_
_entity_poly.entity_id
_entity_poly.type
_entity_poly.pdbx_seq_one_letter_code
_entity_poly.pdbx_strand_id
1 'polypeptide(L)'
;MAFRAGDNTTIIGSTTAGAHGNVSAIMLPGGLKTMVSGIGVYYPNGTETQRVGIVPDIEVKPTIEGIRKGRDELLEKAVEIILKE
;
A
#
# COMPACT_ATOMS: atom_id res chain seq x y z
N MET A 1 -3.77 4.36 3.31
CA MET A 1 -4.65 5.55 3.25
C MET A 1 -5.47 5.66 4.53
N ALA A 2 -6.51 4.83 4.73
CA ALA A 2 -7.43 4.99 5.86
C ALA A 2 -6.73 5.05 7.24
N PHE A 3 -5.72 4.19 7.46
CA PHE A 3 -4.96 4.21 8.72
C PHE A 3 -4.25 5.55 8.98
N ARG A 4 -3.88 6.34 7.96
CA ARG A 4 -3.31 7.69 8.16
C ARG A 4 -4.27 8.69 8.78
N ALA A 5 -5.56 8.39 8.86
CA ALA A 5 -6.52 9.20 9.59
C ALA A 5 -6.49 8.92 11.11
N GLY A 6 -5.78 7.89 11.57
CA GLY A 6 -5.65 7.57 12.99
C GLY A 6 -4.51 8.31 13.67
N ASP A 7 -4.70 8.63 14.95
CA ASP A 7 -3.80 9.50 15.72
C ASP A 7 -2.43 8.86 16.04
N ASN A 8 -2.35 7.53 16.14
CA ASN A 8 -1.10 6.82 16.43
C ASN A 8 -0.86 5.69 15.42
N THR A 9 -0.55 6.07 14.18
CA THR A 9 -0.25 5.12 13.12
C THR A 9 1.04 5.48 12.41
N THR A 10 1.84 4.46 12.09
CA THR A 10 3.05 4.60 11.28
C THR A 10 3.00 3.58 10.16
N ILE A 11 3.10 4.07 8.92
CA ILE A 11 3.16 3.24 7.72
C ILE A 11 4.63 3.01 7.37
N ILE A 12 5.06 1.75 7.36
CA ILE A 12 6.42 1.34 7.05
C ILE A 12 6.47 0.45 5.81
N GLY A 13 7.58 0.49 5.07
CA GLY A 13 7.83 -0.39 3.93
C GLY A 13 8.18 0.40 2.68
N SER A 14 7.59 0.06 1.53
CA SER A 14 7.82 0.78 0.27
C SER A 14 6.53 1.34 -0.30
N THR A 15 6.63 2.32 -1.20
CA THR A 15 5.47 2.85 -1.91
C THR A 15 4.68 1.73 -2.60
N THR A 16 3.37 1.67 -2.33
CA THR A 16 2.50 0.65 -2.94
C THR A 16 2.23 0.94 -4.42
N ALA A 17 1.68 -0.04 -5.15
CA ALA A 17 1.52 0.03 -6.61
C ALA A 17 0.61 1.15 -7.15
N GLY A 18 -0.21 1.79 -6.30
CA GLY A 18 -1.13 2.84 -6.73
C GLY A 18 -2.23 2.37 -7.70
N ALA A 19 -2.69 1.13 -7.56
CA ALA A 19 -3.82 0.56 -8.31
C ALA A 19 -5.07 0.48 -7.42
N HIS A 20 -5.40 1.57 -6.74
CA HIS A 20 -6.44 1.60 -5.72
C HIS A 20 -7.79 2.07 -6.29
N GLY A 21 -8.76 1.17 -6.28
CA GLY A 21 -10.15 1.39 -6.66
C GLY A 21 -10.93 0.08 -6.54
N ASN A 22 -12.26 0.14 -6.62
CA ASN A 22 -13.07 -1.07 -6.76
C ASN A 22 -12.95 -1.61 -8.19
N VAL A 23 -13.18 -2.90 -8.37
CA VAL A 23 -13.26 -3.51 -9.71
C VAL A 23 -14.69 -3.38 -10.23
N SER A 24 -14.83 -2.72 -11.37
CA SER A 24 -16.07 -2.69 -12.15
C SER A 24 -15.90 -3.62 -13.35
N ALA A 25 -16.55 -4.79 -13.29
CA ALA A 25 -16.55 -5.75 -14.38
C ALA A 25 -17.50 -5.33 -15.51
N ILE A 26 -17.08 -5.56 -16.75
CA ILE A 26 -17.85 -5.23 -17.97
C ILE A 26 -17.95 -6.50 -18.81
N MET A 27 -19.18 -6.93 -19.09
CA MET A 27 -19.48 -8.02 -20.02
C MET A 27 -19.60 -7.45 -21.43
N LEU A 28 -18.89 -8.05 -22.38
CA LEU A 28 -18.87 -7.64 -23.78
C LEU A 28 -19.56 -8.71 -24.65
N PRO A 29 -20.06 -8.34 -25.85
CA PRO A 29 -20.61 -9.30 -26.80
C PRO A 29 -19.64 -10.46 -27.10
N GLY A 30 -20.18 -11.63 -27.44
CA GLY A 30 -19.37 -12.82 -27.71
C GLY A 30 -18.79 -13.50 -26.45
N GLY A 31 -19.27 -13.15 -25.25
CA GLY A 31 -18.85 -13.79 -24.00
C GLY A 31 -17.54 -13.25 -23.42
N LEU A 32 -17.02 -12.16 -23.98
CA LEU A 32 -15.80 -11.52 -23.50
C LEU A 32 -16.04 -10.76 -22.19
N LYS A 33 -14.98 -10.66 -21.38
CA LYS A 33 -15.01 -9.95 -20.09
C LYS A 33 -13.83 -9.00 -20.01
N THR A 34 -14.08 -7.80 -19.50
CA THR A 34 -13.04 -6.83 -19.14
C THR A 34 -13.39 -6.17 -17.80
N MET A 35 -12.50 -5.35 -17.27
CA MET A 35 -12.73 -4.62 -16.02
C MET A 35 -11.95 -3.33 -15.96
N VAL A 36 -12.45 -2.39 -15.15
CA VAL A 36 -11.80 -1.10 -14.87
C VAL A 36 -11.89 -0.78 -13.38
N SER A 37 -11.05 0.13 -12.89
CA SER A 37 -11.27 0.75 -11.58
C SER A 37 -12.52 1.65 -11.64
N GLY A 38 -13.49 1.42 -10.77
CA GLY A 38 -14.80 2.12 -10.80
C GLY A 38 -14.89 3.38 -9.95
N ILE A 39 -14.02 3.56 -8.96
CA ILE A 39 -14.02 4.68 -8.03
C ILE A 39 -12.60 5.21 -7.82
N GLY A 40 -12.51 6.51 -7.53
CA GLY A 40 -11.30 7.12 -7.00
C GLY A 40 -11.20 6.92 -5.49
N VAL A 41 -10.01 6.54 -5.02
CA VAL A 41 -9.71 6.47 -3.58
C VAL A 41 -8.65 7.51 -3.25
N TYR A 42 -8.95 8.34 -2.26
CA TYR A 42 -8.17 9.53 -1.91
C TYR A 42 -7.75 9.51 -0.45
N TYR A 43 -6.67 10.20 -0.11
CA TYR A 43 -6.31 10.47 1.27
C TYR A 43 -7.35 11.34 1.99
N PRO A 44 -7.35 11.37 3.33
CA PRO A 44 -8.27 12.23 4.09
C PRO A 44 -8.16 13.73 3.73
N ASN A 45 -7.00 14.17 3.26
CA ASN A 45 -6.76 15.53 2.76
C ASN A 45 -7.15 15.74 1.29
N GLY A 46 -7.74 14.72 0.64
CA GLY A 46 -8.20 14.76 -0.74
C GLY A 46 -7.15 14.45 -1.83
N THR A 47 -5.89 14.20 -1.48
CA THR A 47 -4.87 13.86 -2.49
C THR A 47 -5.06 12.45 -3.05
N GLU A 48 -4.67 12.23 -4.32
CA GLU A 48 -4.87 10.96 -5.00
C GLU A 48 -3.99 9.82 -4.47
N THR A 49 -4.51 8.59 -4.56
CA THR A 49 -3.71 7.37 -4.34
C THR A 49 -3.43 6.60 -5.63
N GLN A 50 -4.23 6.82 -6.68
CA GLN A 50 -4.09 6.14 -7.97
C GLN A 50 -2.84 6.65 -8.70
N ARG A 51 -2.03 5.75 -9.26
CA ARG A 51 -0.72 6.00 -9.91
C ARG A 51 0.38 6.58 -9.00
N VAL A 52 0.05 7.03 -7.81
CA VAL A 52 1.00 7.53 -6.79
C VAL A 52 1.34 6.44 -5.78
N GLY A 53 0.34 5.65 -5.36
CA GLY A 53 0.48 4.68 -4.30
C GLY A 53 0.36 5.27 -2.90
N ILE A 54 0.49 4.40 -1.91
CA ILE A 54 0.66 4.79 -0.52
C ILE A 54 2.15 4.89 -0.25
N VAL A 55 2.69 6.12 -0.29
CA VAL A 55 4.07 6.42 0.13
C VAL A 55 4.18 6.15 1.62
N PRO A 56 5.12 5.37 2.15
CA PRO A 56 5.25 5.09 3.59
C PRO A 56 5.78 6.31 4.36
N ASP A 57 5.58 6.34 5.68
CA ASP A 57 6.20 7.34 6.56
C ASP A 57 7.69 7.01 6.78
N ILE A 58 8.02 5.72 6.82
CA ILE A 58 9.39 5.20 6.93
C ILE A 58 9.63 4.21 5.80
N GLU A 59 10.58 4.53 4.91
CA GLU A 59 10.95 3.63 3.82
C GLU A 59 11.86 2.49 4.33
N VAL A 60 11.44 1.26 4.11
CA VAL A 60 12.19 0.02 4.36
C VAL A 60 11.96 -0.93 3.21
N LYS A 61 13.05 -1.48 2.66
CA LYS A 61 13.00 -2.50 1.63
C LYS A 61 13.73 -3.74 2.12
N PRO A 62 13.22 -4.95 1.84
CA PRO A 62 13.96 -6.18 2.12
C PRO A 62 15.29 -6.16 1.38
N THR A 63 16.36 -6.53 2.06
CA THR A 63 17.67 -6.74 1.46
C THR A 63 17.78 -8.17 0.95
N ILE A 64 18.58 -8.36 -0.10
CA ILE A 64 18.88 -9.70 -0.63
C ILE A 64 19.50 -10.58 0.47
N GLU A 65 20.36 -10.00 1.31
CA GLU A 65 20.97 -10.70 2.44
C GLU A 65 19.94 -11.08 3.52
N GLY A 66 19.04 -10.16 3.88
CA GLY A 66 17.95 -10.41 4.81
C GLY A 66 17.08 -11.57 4.35
N ILE A 67 16.65 -11.55 3.08
CA ILE A 67 15.88 -12.64 2.47
C ILE A 67 16.67 -13.97 2.52
N ARG A 68 17.96 -13.97 2.14
CA ARG A 68 18.80 -15.17 2.19
C ARG A 68 18.97 -15.75 3.59
N LYS A 69 18.93 -14.89 4.62
CA LYS A 69 19.04 -15.27 6.03
C LYS A 69 17.68 -15.56 6.69
N GLY A 70 16.57 -15.47 5.95
CA GLY A 70 15.22 -15.66 6.49
C GLY A 70 14.79 -14.58 7.48
N ARG A 71 15.38 -13.38 7.37
CA ARG A 71 15.04 -12.21 8.21
C ARG A 71 13.96 -11.36 7.55
N ASP A 72 13.10 -10.80 8.37
CA ASP A 72 12.10 -9.81 7.97
C ASP A 72 12.50 -8.44 8.55
N GLU A 73 13.25 -7.67 7.77
CA GLU A 73 13.74 -6.35 8.17
C GLU A 73 12.61 -5.32 8.35
N LEU A 74 11.45 -5.53 7.71
CA LEU A 74 10.29 -4.66 7.89
C LEU A 74 9.68 -4.90 9.26
N LEU A 75 9.50 -6.16 9.64
CA LEU A 75 9.00 -6.55 10.97
C LEU A 75 9.95 -6.11 12.07
N GLU A 76 11.24 -6.40 11.93
CA GLU A 76 12.26 -5.97 12.90
C GLU A 76 12.24 -4.46 13.10
N LYS A 77 12.13 -3.68 12.00
CA LYS A 77 12.06 -2.22 12.09
C LYS A 77 10.75 -1.74 12.73
N ALA A 78 9.63 -2.39 12.44
CA ALA A 78 8.36 -2.06 13.07
C ALA A 78 8.40 -2.27 14.59
N VAL A 79 8.97 -3.38 15.06
CA VAL A 79 9.17 -3.66 16.50
C VAL A 79 10.08 -2.61 17.13
N GLU A 80 11.18 -2.24 16.46
CA GLU A 80 12.09 -1.19 16.94
C GLU A 80 11.37 0.15 17.16
N ILE A 81 10.48 0.55 16.24
CA ILE A 81 9.74 1.81 16.35
C ILE A 81 8.75 1.74 17.51
N ILE A 82 7.96 0.66 17.59
CA ILE A 82 6.95 0.47 18.64
C ILE A 82 7.57 0.48 20.05
N LEU A 83 8.78 -0.07 20.22
CA LEU A 83 9.46 -0.14 21.52
C LEU A 83 10.26 1.13 21.87
N LYS A 84 10.45 2.05 20.93
CA LYS A 84 11.16 3.33 21.14
C LYS A 84 10.23 4.47 21.58
N GLU A 85 8.95 4.36 21.27
CA GLU A 85 7.88 5.20 21.80
C GLU A 85 7.53 4.82 23.24
#